data_AF-A0A9D2DBA1-F1
#
_entry.id   AF-A0A9D2DBA1-F1
#
_cell.length_a   1.000
_cell.length_b   1.000
_cell.length_c   1.000
_cell.angle_alpha   90.00
_cell.angle_beta   90.00
_cell.angle_gamma   90.00
#
_symmetry.space_group_name_H-M   'P 1'
#
loop_
_entity.id
_entity.type
_entity.pdbx_description
1 polymer ?
#
loop_
_entity_poly.entity_id
_entity_poly.type
_entity_poly.pdbx_seq_one_letter_code
_entity_poly.pdbx_strand_id
1 'polypeptide(L)'
;AGVQDHQIKEILRNYPQTVMFNGHIHDGLGAIEVKQTDYGIMVDVPGMNSNDYGDGRGQLGFHVTVYDGKVRLDLRDYANDEWVSEYTYEFEINADAYPEGKIADISFDDETASDSTVNGNDGTIHGDVSFVEGVNGGKAVHLSNENTENAEQYIEIGEDLTLGEDDFTLMFWYKAASESSAAGTILANSSESDTAGVVIDADGQNGLGLTAQAGGNTVSTGRTALSDGKWHAVSAVFDRDAKMTLYIDGAKAEEQDISAWNGSTLDGSALKFMIGADTDGGNAITDLYIDDLKIYGNAVSANEISTTWTPYEITADQDSITVSWPLPTSSVEPAYLLLNGEKVTDIASGDTESTITGLEPGTTYTVTLVNHEKSNARNLRDAYGFRVTTQADKTALEELYNANKDKDVSGYTDSSAAAWKEALSAAENVLNDPSASTEDVQNAFDQLNTALNGLKLKADTEELTALVNTARELLSSDTIDQYTEESVQTLRDALAEAEKLLAQELSEDQQSLIDEAAGALQTAADSLEEIDNGGNEPENPDDGNKPGNPDDGNNPEDPDNGNKPGNPDDSTSGGSGNKPADPGQNTSGANQNVPQTGDSSAVWLWTALVLTALAAVLIAAKNKKTAE
;
A
#
# COMPACT_ATOMS: atom_id res chain seq x y z
N ALA A 1 -3.90 -39.56 6.78
CA ALA A 1 -4.26 -38.40 5.95
C ALA A 1 -3.18 -38.21 4.89
N GLY A 2 -3.57 -37.73 3.70
CA GLY A 2 -2.59 -37.27 2.72
C GLY A 2 -1.96 -35.96 3.18
N VAL A 3 -0.80 -35.59 2.63
CA VAL A 3 -0.07 -34.35 2.98
C VAL A 3 -0.75 -33.05 2.48
N GLN A 4 -1.87 -33.18 1.75
CA GLN A 4 -2.66 -32.08 1.17
C GLN A 4 -4.15 -32.25 1.49
N ASP A 5 -4.47 -32.83 2.65
CA ASP A 5 -5.83 -33.15 3.07
C ASP A 5 -6.72 -31.89 3.08
N HIS A 6 -6.23 -30.80 3.66
CA HIS A 6 -6.96 -29.53 3.70
C HIS A 6 -7.23 -28.96 2.31
N GLN A 7 -6.21 -28.86 1.44
CA GLN A 7 -6.36 -28.31 0.09
C GLN A 7 -7.37 -29.10 -0.76
N ILE A 8 -7.37 -30.43 -0.67
CA ILE A 8 -8.34 -31.25 -1.40
C ILE A 8 -9.74 -31.00 -0.87
N LYS A 9 -9.92 -30.93 0.45
CA LYS A 9 -11.23 -30.65 1.06
C LYS A 9 -11.74 -29.26 0.73
N GLU A 10 -10.88 -28.25 0.66
CA GLU A 10 -11.24 -26.90 0.19
C GLU A 10 -11.79 -26.92 -1.24
N ILE A 11 -11.16 -27.68 -2.15
CA ILE A 11 -11.70 -27.86 -3.50
C ILE A 11 -13.07 -28.55 -3.43
N LEU A 12 -13.20 -29.60 -2.63
CA LEU A 12 -14.43 -30.38 -2.53
C LEU A 12 -15.58 -29.62 -1.84
N ARG A 13 -15.31 -28.68 -0.93
CA ARG A 13 -16.32 -27.80 -0.30
C ARG A 13 -17.03 -26.91 -1.34
N ASN A 14 -16.36 -26.57 -2.44
CA ASN A 14 -16.98 -25.88 -3.56
C ASN A 14 -17.90 -26.78 -4.40
N TYR A 15 -17.84 -28.09 -4.17
CA TYR A 15 -18.62 -29.12 -4.86
C TYR A 15 -19.16 -30.17 -3.87
N PRO A 16 -19.99 -29.79 -2.89
CA PRO A 16 -20.43 -30.68 -1.80
C PRO A 16 -21.31 -31.85 -2.28
N GLN A 17 -21.78 -31.80 -3.53
CA GLN A 17 -22.42 -32.94 -4.20
C GLN A 17 -21.45 -34.05 -4.63
N THR A 18 -20.15 -33.88 -4.44
CA THR A 18 -19.15 -34.87 -4.82
C THR A 18 -19.32 -36.14 -4.00
N VAL A 19 -19.34 -37.29 -4.68
CA VAL A 19 -19.38 -38.62 -4.06
C VAL A 19 -18.02 -39.26 -4.24
N MET A 20 -17.31 -39.49 -3.13
CA MET A 20 -15.99 -40.11 -3.14
C MET A 20 -16.08 -41.53 -2.60
N PHE A 21 -15.77 -42.50 -3.45
CA PHE A 21 -15.62 -43.89 -3.05
C PHE A 21 -14.19 -44.13 -2.59
N ASN A 22 -13.99 -44.37 -1.30
CA ASN A 22 -12.71 -44.83 -0.76
C ASN A 22 -12.83 -46.31 -0.39
N GLY A 23 -11.79 -47.09 -0.67
CA GLY A 23 -11.75 -48.50 -0.29
C GLY A 23 -10.42 -48.80 0.36
N HIS A 24 -10.41 -49.00 1.67
CA HIS A 24 -9.22 -49.48 2.37
C HIS A 24 -9.53 -50.31 3.62
N ILE A 25 -10.68 -50.14 4.27
CA ILE A 25 -10.96 -50.78 5.56
C ILE A 25 -11.43 -52.22 5.37
N HIS A 26 -10.97 -53.07 6.28
CA HIS A 26 -11.05 -54.54 6.30
C HIS A 26 -12.46 -55.07 6.61
N ASP A 27 -13.50 -54.31 6.32
CA ASP A 27 -14.85 -54.69 6.70
C ASP A 27 -15.46 -55.64 5.66
N GLY A 28 -16.18 -56.64 6.14
CA GLY A 28 -16.85 -57.62 5.29
C GLY A 28 -18.03 -57.02 4.51
N LEU A 29 -18.54 -57.79 3.55
CA LEU A 29 -19.81 -57.46 2.88
C LEU A 29 -20.89 -57.14 3.92
N GLY A 30 -21.55 -55.98 3.79
CA GLY A 30 -22.51 -55.50 4.78
C GLY A 30 -22.14 -54.17 5.44
N ALA A 31 -20.88 -53.75 5.35
CA ALA A 31 -20.32 -52.65 6.12
C ALA A 31 -20.07 -51.35 5.34
N ILE A 32 -20.80 -51.10 4.24
CA ILE A 32 -20.70 -49.81 3.57
C ILE A 32 -21.18 -48.73 4.53
N GLU A 33 -20.31 -47.75 4.80
CA GLU A 33 -20.63 -46.53 5.53
C GLU A 33 -20.72 -45.38 4.53
N VAL A 34 -21.78 -44.59 4.64
CA VAL A 34 -21.98 -43.37 3.86
C VAL A 34 -21.98 -42.21 4.84
N LYS A 35 -20.99 -41.33 4.72
CA LYS A 35 -20.87 -40.14 5.56
C LYS A 35 -21.02 -38.90 4.70
N GLN A 36 -22.06 -38.12 4.96
CA GLN A 36 -22.17 -36.77 4.43
C GLN A 36 -21.25 -35.84 5.24
N THR A 37 -20.47 -35.03 4.54
CA THR A 37 -19.54 -34.05 5.10
C THR A 37 -19.72 -32.72 4.39
N ASP A 38 -19.15 -31.66 4.96
CA ASP A 38 -19.06 -30.34 4.34
C ASP A 38 -18.27 -30.33 3.02
N TYR A 39 -17.43 -31.35 2.79
CA TYR A 39 -16.62 -31.54 1.59
C TYR A 39 -17.05 -32.75 0.76
N GLY A 40 -18.33 -33.14 0.82
CA GLY A 40 -18.89 -34.20 -0.01
C GLY A 40 -19.37 -35.44 0.73
N ILE A 41 -19.82 -36.42 -0.04
CA ILE A 41 -20.30 -37.71 0.46
C ILE A 41 -19.18 -38.73 0.36
N MET A 42 -18.67 -39.17 1.50
CA MET A 42 -17.66 -40.21 1.58
C MET A 42 -18.35 -41.57 1.69
N VAL A 43 -18.03 -42.48 0.78
CA VAL A 43 -18.58 -43.83 0.73
C VAL A 43 -17.45 -44.83 0.92
N ASP A 44 -17.34 -45.39 2.11
CA ASP A 44 -16.38 -46.46 2.39
C ASP A 44 -16.91 -47.77 1.80
N VAL A 45 -16.15 -48.32 0.84
CA VAL A 45 -16.48 -49.57 0.16
C VAL A 45 -15.52 -50.68 0.58
N PRO A 46 -16.03 -51.90 0.87
CA PRO A 46 -15.20 -52.99 1.35
C PRO A 46 -14.19 -53.47 0.30
N GLY A 47 -13.08 -54.03 0.78
CA GLY A 47 -12.10 -54.72 -0.06
C GLY A 47 -12.70 -55.97 -0.72
N MET A 48 -13.03 -55.91 -2.02
CA MET A 48 -13.74 -56.99 -2.70
C MET A 48 -12.87 -58.20 -3.07
N ASN A 49 -11.55 -58.02 -3.18
CA ASN A 49 -10.60 -59.05 -3.65
C ASN A 49 -9.59 -59.51 -2.57
N SER A 50 -9.26 -58.68 -1.58
CA SER A 50 -8.41 -59.09 -0.46
C SER A 50 -8.73 -58.33 0.82
N ASN A 51 -8.30 -58.94 1.94
CA ASN A 51 -8.35 -58.54 3.34
C ASN A 51 -9.53 -59.17 4.09
N ASP A 52 -9.19 -60.23 4.85
CA ASP A 52 -9.92 -61.04 5.86
C ASP A 52 -11.37 -61.51 5.59
N TYR A 53 -12.18 -60.77 4.81
CA TYR A 53 -13.59 -61.01 4.51
C TYR A 53 -14.00 -60.76 3.05
N GLY A 54 -13.09 -60.35 2.17
CA GLY A 54 -13.33 -60.17 0.72
C GLY A 54 -13.43 -61.49 -0.07
N ASP A 55 -13.96 -61.45 -1.30
CA ASP A 55 -13.94 -62.60 -2.21
C ASP A 55 -12.57 -62.71 -2.88
N GLY A 56 -11.71 -63.61 -2.39
CA GLY A 56 -10.36 -63.85 -2.92
C GLY A 56 -10.27 -64.31 -4.38
N ARG A 57 -11.40 -64.40 -5.09
CA ARG A 57 -11.49 -64.68 -6.53
C ARG A 57 -11.70 -63.40 -7.36
N GLY A 58 -11.97 -62.26 -6.74
CA GLY A 58 -12.27 -60.99 -7.42
C GLY A 58 -13.56 -61.04 -8.25
N GLN A 59 -14.53 -61.87 -7.86
CA GLN A 59 -15.76 -62.11 -8.64
C GLN A 59 -16.90 -61.16 -8.28
N LEU A 60 -16.79 -60.42 -7.18
CA LEU A 60 -17.78 -59.48 -6.69
C LEU A 60 -17.44 -58.05 -7.11
N GLY A 61 -18.45 -57.25 -7.46
CA GLY A 61 -18.26 -55.82 -7.70
C GLY A 61 -19.56 -55.03 -7.63
N PHE A 62 -19.46 -53.78 -7.23
CA PHE A 62 -20.59 -52.86 -7.16
C PHE A 62 -20.84 -52.17 -8.51
N HIS A 63 -22.12 -52.13 -8.91
CA HIS A 63 -22.61 -51.23 -9.95
C HIS A 63 -23.10 -49.95 -9.29
N VAL A 64 -22.49 -48.83 -9.66
CA VAL A 64 -22.89 -47.51 -9.17
C VAL A 64 -23.85 -46.88 -10.17
N THR A 65 -25.08 -46.65 -9.75
CA THR A 65 -26.10 -45.93 -10.54
C THR A 65 -26.39 -44.59 -9.88
N VAL A 66 -26.19 -43.51 -10.62
CA VAL A 66 -26.46 -42.14 -10.16
C VAL A 66 -27.79 -41.69 -10.75
N TYR A 67 -28.71 -41.26 -9.88
CA TYR A 67 -29.99 -40.67 -10.23
C TYR A 67 -30.01 -39.20 -9.84
N ASP A 68 -31.06 -38.49 -10.25
CA ASP A 68 -31.36 -37.17 -9.68
C ASP A 68 -31.66 -37.32 -8.19
N GLY A 69 -30.85 -36.67 -7.35
CA GLY A 69 -30.98 -36.65 -5.89
C GLY A 69 -30.54 -37.92 -5.13
N LYS A 70 -29.98 -38.95 -5.78
CA LYS A 70 -29.49 -40.15 -5.06
C LYS A 70 -28.47 -40.99 -5.82
N VAL A 71 -27.72 -41.81 -5.08
CA VAL A 71 -26.85 -42.86 -5.60
C VAL A 71 -27.28 -44.21 -5.09
N ARG A 72 -27.20 -45.21 -5.96
CA ARG A 72 -27.46 -46.62 -5.64
C ARG A 72 -26.25 -47.47 -5.98
N LEU A 73 -25.86 -48.34 -5.06
CA LEU A 73 -24.82 -49.36 -5.23
C LEU A 73 -25.49 -50.73 -5.24
N ASP A 74 -25.36 -51.47 -6.34
CA ASP A 74 -25.88 -52.84 -6.45
C ASP A 74 -24.73 -53.84 -6.55
N LEU A 75 -24.69 -54.82 -5.65
CA LEU A 75 -23.66 -55.86 -5.68
C LEU A 75 -23.98 -56.91 -6.75
N ARG A 76 -23.00 -57.20 -7.62
CA ARG A 76 -23.08 -58.27 -8.63
C ARG A 76 -22.05 -59.36 -8.33
N ASP A 77 -22.50 -60.61 -8.38
CA ASP A 77 -21.63 -61.78 -8.51
C ASP A 77 -21.47 -62.11 -10.00
N TYR A 78 -20.30 -61.79 -10.55
CA TYR A 78 -20.01 -61.99 -11.97
C TYR A 78 -19.75 -63.46 -12.33
N ALA A 79 -19.34 -64.30 -11.39
CA ALA A 79 -19.09 -65.71 -11.66
C ALA A 79 -20.39 -66.51 -11.79
N ASN A 80 -21.38 -66.17 -10.98
CA ASN A 80 -22.70 -66.81 -11.01
C ASN A 80 -23.73 -66.07 -11.89
N ASP A 81 -23.37 -64.89 -12.42
CA ASP A 81 -24.26 -64.02 -13.19
C ASP A 81 -25.52 -63.63 -12.41
N GLU A 82 -25.35 -63.27 -11.14
CA GLU A 82 -26.45 -63.00 -10.20
C GLU A 82 -26.29 -61.65 -9.47
N TRP A 83 -27.41 -60.98 -9.21
CA TRP A 83 -27.46 -59.79 -8.36
C TRP A 83 -27.61 -60.23 -6.92
N VAL A 84 -26.80 -59.66 -6.02
CA VAL A 84 -26.84 -59.96 -4.59
C VAL A 84 -27.56 -58.82 -3.87
N SER A 85 -28.89 -58.79 -4.01
CA SER A 85 -29.73 -57.66 -3.56
C SER A 85 -29.72 -57.40 -2.05
N GLU A 86 -29.24 -58.36 -1.25
CA GLU A 86 -29.02 -58.18 0.19
C GLU A 86 -27.97 -57.08 0.48
N TYR A 87 -27.08 -56.81 -0.47
CA TYR A 87 -26.05 -55.78 -0.38
C TYR A 87 -26.28 -54.64 -1.38
N THR A 88 -27.55 -54.29 -1.63
CA THR A 88 -27.91 -53.05 -2.33
C THR A 88 -27.96 -51.91 -1.33
N TYR A 89 -27.25 -50.82 -1.62
CA TYR A 89 -27.22 -49.59 -0.82
C TYR A 89 -27.78 -48.43 -1.63
N GLU A 90 -28.51 -47.55 -0.97
CA GLU A 90 -29.01 -46.31 -1.56
C GLU A 90 -28.80 -45.18 -0.56
N PHE A 91 -28.31 -44.04 -1.04
CA PHE A 91 -28.18 -42.83 -0.24
C PHE A 91 -28.56 -41.61 -1.06
N GLU A 92 -29.11 -40.61 -0.37
CA GLU A 92 -29.56 -39.37 -0.97
C GLU A 92 -28.39 -38.41 -1.20
N ILE A 93 -28.43 -37.69 -2.31
CA ILE A 93 -27.65 -36.48 -2.57
C ILE A 93 -28.60 -35.32 -2.27
N ASN A 94 -28.64 -34.91 -1.00
CA ASN A 94 -29.52 -33.84 -0.55
C ASN A 94 -28.69 -32.59 -0.25
N ALA A 95 -28.84 -31.58 -1.11
CA ALA A 95 -28.12 -30.31 -0.97
C ALA A 95 -28.47 -29.56 0.32
N ASP A 96 -29.70 -29.70 0.81
CA ASP A 96 -30.19 -29.00 2.00
C ASP A 96 -29.74 -29.69 3.31
N ALA A 97 -29.07 -30.83 3.23
CA ALA A 97 -28.64 -31.63 4.38
C ALA A 97 -27.11 -31.64 4.58
N TYR A 98 -26.34 -30.95 3.75
CA TYR A 98 -24.90 -30.85 3.97
C TYR A 98 -24.63 -30.06 5.26
N PRO A 99 -23.72 -30.56 6.12
CA PRO A 99 -23.26 -29.80 7.28
C PRO A 99 -22.79 -28.41 6.84
N GLU A 100 -23.02 -27.40 7.69
CA GLU A 100 -22.49 -26.07 7.43
C GLU A 100 -20.97 -26.14 7.31
N GLY A 101 -20.47 -25.79 6.13
CA GLY A 101 -19.04 -25.83 5.84
C GLY A 101 -18.36 -24.58 6.37
N LYS A 102 -18.00 -23.68 5.46
CA LYS A 102 -17.34 -22.44 5.81
C LYS A 102 -18.38 -21.33 6.04
N ILE A 103 -18.37 -20.75 7.23
CA ILE A 103 -19.23 -19.63 7.65
C ILE A 103 -18.72 -18.31 7.05
N ALA A 104 -17.40 -18.11 7.04
CA ALA A 104 -16.75 -16.95 6.43
C ALA A 104 -15.36 -17.31 5.88
N ASP A 105 -14.98 -16.70 4.77
CA ASP A 105 -13.64 -16.77 4.14
C ASP A 105 -13.19 -15.39 3.70
N ILE A 106 -12.56 -14.68 4.62
CA ILE A 106 -12.18 -13.28 4.46
C ILE A 106 -10.78 -13.22 3.87
N SER A 107 -10.69 -12.65 2.67
CA SER A 107 -9.42 -12.32 1.99
C SER A 107 -9.18 -10.82 2.00
N PHE A 108 -7.89 -10.44 1.96
CA PHE A 108 -7.46 -9.04 1.85
C PHE A 108 -6.77 -8.71 0.52
N ASP A 109 -6.76 -9.67 -0.42
CA ASP A 109 -6.02 -9.61 -1.69
C ASP A 109 -6.37 -8.42 -2.59
N ASP A 110 -7.61 -7.94 -2.50
CA ASP A 110 -8.12 -6.80 -3.27
C ASP A 110 -8.14 -5.50 -2.46
N GLU A 111 -7.40 -5.44 -1.35
CA GLU A 111 -7.35 -4.31 -0.42
C GLU A 111 -8.74 -4.01 0.21
N THR A 112 -9.55 -5.05 0.36
CA THR A 112 -10.80 -5.05 1.12
C THR A 112 -10.79 -6.16 2.17
N ALA A 113 -11.90 -6.43 2.84
CA ALA A 113 -12.09 -7.60 3.69
C ALA A 113 -13.25 -8.43 3.13
N SER A 114 -13.07 -9.04 1.96
CA SER A 114 -14.17 -9.68 1.22
C SER A 114 -14.42 -11.12 1.66
N ASP A 115 -15.68 -11.47 1.93
CA ASP A 115 -16.10 -12.85 2.18
C ASP A 115 -16.41 -13.57 0.87
N SER A 116 -15.65 -14.62 0.57
CA SER A 116 -15.89 -15.43 -0.63
C SER A 116 -16.96 -16.53 -0.46
N THR A 117 -17.52 -16.69 0.73
CA THR A 117 -18.61 -17.64 0.96
C THR A 117 -19.96 -17.12 0.45
N VAL A 118 -20.95 -18.00 0.38
CA VAL A 118 -22.33 -17.62 0.03
C VAL A 118 -23.04 -16.84 1.12
N ASN A 119 -22.46 -16.76 2.32
CA ASN A 119 -23.07 -16.09 3.48
C ASN A 119 -22.91 -14.57 3.41
N GLY A 120 -21.88 -14.07 2.72
CA GLY A 120 -21.68 -12.64 2.47
C GLY A 120 -21.37 -11.85 3.75
N ASN A 121 -20.57 -12.43 4.64
CA ASN A 121 -20.07 -11.80 5.86
C ASN A 121 -18.88 -10.87 5.57
N ASP A 122 -19.02 -9.99 4.56
CA ASP A 122 -17.99 -9.03 4.19
C ASP A 122 -17.59 -8.19 5.41
N GLY A 123 -16.30 -7.94 5.54
CA GLY A 123 -15.72 -7.14 6.59
C GLY A 123 -15.86 -5.64 6.35
N THR A 124 -16.18 -4.90 7.40
CA THR A 124 -16.15 -3.43 7.41
C THR A 124 -14.85 -2.95 8.04
N ILE A 125 -14.03 -2.25 7.27
CA ILE A 125 -12.75 -1.69 7.72
C ILE A 125 -12.97 -0.34 8.38
N HIS A 126 -12.38 -0.15 9.56
CA HIS A 126 -12.39 1.09 10.32
C HIS A 126 -10.97 1.61 10.51
N GLY A 127 -10.76 2.91 10.29
CA GLY A 127 -9.45 3.55 10.39
C GLY A 127 -8.67 3.57 9.07
N ASP A 128 -7.44 4.09 9.13
CA ASP A 128 -6.51 4.16 8.00
C ASP A 128 -5.58 2.94 8.02
N VAL A 129 -6.11 1.80 7.61
CA VAL A 129 -5.37 0.53 7.58
C VAL A 129 -4.43 0.48 6.37
N SER A 130 -3.39 -0.34 6.44
CA SER A 130 -2.47 -0.55 5.32
C SER A 130 -2.52 -2.00 4.83
N PHE A 131 -2.24 -2.22 3.55
CA PHE A 131 -2.15 -3.55 2.95
C PHE A 131 -0.73 -3.84 2.51
N VAL A 132 -0.18 -4.95 2.98
CA VAL A 132 1.19 -5.38 2.70
C VAL A 132 1.20 -6.71 1.98
N GLU A 133 2.37 -7.19 1.56
CA GLU A 133 2.49 -8.54 1.01
C GLU A 133 2.06 -9.58 2.06
N GLY A 134 1.05 -10.36 1.69
CA GLY A 134 0.45 -11.42 2.49
C GLY A 134 1.05 -12.78 2.21
N VAL A 135 0.34 -13.83 2.60
CA VAL A 135 0.74 -15.19 2.25
C VAL A 135 0.38 -15.51 0.81
N ASN A 136 1.07 -16.46 0.20
CA ASN A 136 0.81 -16.89 -1.18
C ASN A 136 0.74 -15.71 -2.18
N GLY A 137 1.62 -14.71 -2.04
CA GLY A 137 1.74 -13.59 -2.97
C GLY A 137 0.48 -12.73 -3.09
N GLY A 138 -0.43 -12.87 -2.13
CA GLY A 138 -1.60 -12.05 -1.93
C GLY A 138 -1.30 -10.79 -1.12
N LYS A 139 -2.35 -10.16 -0.61
CA LYS A 139 -2.25 -9.03 0.32
C LYS A 139 -2.76 -9.45 1.69
N ALA A 140 -2.09 -8.94 2.71
CA ALA A 140 -2.53 -9.03 4.09
C ALA A 140 -2.84 -7.63 4.61
N VAL A 141 -3.72 -7.54 5.61
CA VAL A 141 -3.97 -6.27 6.30
C VAL A 141 -2.99 -6.08 7.45
N HIS A 142 -2.53 -4.85 7.60
CA HIS A 142 -1.72 -4.37 8.72
C HIS A 142 -2.47 -3.29 9.50
N LEU A 143 -2.71 -3.56 10.78
CA LEU A 143 -3.36 -2.67 11.73
C LEU A 143 -2.35 -2.17 12.76
N SER A 144 -2.33 -0.87 13.01
CA SER A 144 -1.46 -0.22 14.00
C SER A 144 -2.29 0.72 14.89
N ASN A 145 -2.28 0.47 16.19
CA ASN A 145 -2.99 1.30 17.18
C ASN A 145 -2.01 1.85 18.23
N GLU A 146 -1.98 3.17 18.41
CA GLU A 146 -1.23 3.78 19.52
C GLU A 146 -2.02 3.72 20.85
N ASN A 147 -3.35 3.78 20.77
CA ASN A 147 -4.25 3.72 21.92
C ASN A 147 -4.88 2.34 22.05
N THR A 148 -4.50 1.60 23.09
CA THR A 148 -5.03 0.25 23.34
C THR A 148 -6.40 0.25 24.03
N GLU A 149 -6.85 1.37 24.58
CA GLU A 149 -8.17 1.46 25.24
C GLU A 149 -9.30 1.69 24.24
N ASN A 150 -9.01 2.32 23.10
CA ASN A 150 -9.98 2.58 22.04
C ASN A 150 -9.28 2.42 20.69
N ALA A 151 -9.69 1.43 19.92
CA ALA A 151 -9.11 1.13 18.63
C ALA A 151 -9.35 2.27 17.63
N GLU A 152 -8.27 2.68 16.97
CA GLU A 152 -8.29 3.58 15.82
C GLU A 152 -8.46 2.78 14.52
N GLN A 153 -7.94 1.55 14.51
CA GLN A 153 -7.94 0.62 13.38
C GLN A 153 -8.45 -0.76 13.80
N TYR A 154 -9.50 -1.25 13.14
CA TYR A 154 -10.10 -2.58 13.35
C TYR A 154 -10.98 -2.98 12.17
N ILE A 155 -11.40 -4.24 12.12
CA ILE A 155 -12.31 -4.75 11.09
C ILE A 155 -13.46 -5.51 11.74
N GLU A 156 -14.70 -5.16 11.40
CA GLU A 156 -15.90 -5.87 11.85
C GLU A 156 -16.33 -6.90 10.80
N ILE A 157 -16.56 -8.15 11.19
CA ILE A 157 -16.96 -9.25 10.30
C ILE A 157 -18.37 -9.73 10.69
N GLY A 158 -19.33 -9.50 9.78
CA GLY A 158 -20.74 -9.85 9.94
C GLY A 158 -21.52 -8.93 10.90
N GLU A 159 -22.86 -8.95 10.78
CA GLU A 159 -23.77 -8.19 11.67
C GLU A 159 -24.80 -9.08 12.41
N ASP A 160 -24.78 -10.39 12.18
CA ASP A 160 -25.61 -11.40 12.87
C ASP A 160 -24.94 -12.79 12.76
N LEU A 161 -23.59 -12.82 12.83
CA LEU A 161 -22.79 -14.03 12.69
C LEU A 161 -22.80 -14.81 14.02
N THR A 162 -23.40 -15.99 14.01
CA THR A 162 -23.49 -16.90 15.16
C THR A 162 -22.71 -18.18 14.91
N LEU A 163 -22.01 -18.65 15.94
CA LEU A 163 -21.40 -19.98 16.05
C LEU A 163 -22.41 -21.01 16.59
N GLY A 164 -23.41 -20.57 17.35
CA GLY A 164 -24.43 -21.44 17.91
C GLY A 164 -23.91 -22.38 19.01
N GLU A 165 -24.42 -23.61 19.04
CA GLU A 165 -24.04 -24.65 20.02
C GLU A 165 -23.11 -25.71 19.44
N ASP A 166 -22.89 -25.67 18.12
CA ASP A 166 -22.10 -26.65 17.38
C ASP A 166 -20.59 -26.41 17.53
N ASP A 167 -19.80 -27.39 17.10
CA ASP A 167 -18.35 -27.27 17.00
C ASP A 167 -17.97 -26.26 15.92
N PHE A 168 -16.81 -25.61 16.07
CA PHE A 168 -16.32 -24.69 15.04
C PHE A 168 -14.80 -24.59 15.04
N THR A 169 -14.25 -23.99 13.98
CA THR A 169 -12.81 -23.73 13.87
C THR A 169 -12.58 -22.32 13.32
N LEU A 170 -11.67 -21.59 13.96
CA LEU A 170 -11.13 -20.32 13.47
C LEU A 170 -9.74 -20.59 12.88
N MET A 171 -9.45 -20.10 11.68
CA MET A 171 -8.14 -20.23 11.03
C MET A 171 -7.72 -18.91 10.41
N PHE A 172 -6.47 -18.52 10.53
CA PHE A 172 -5.91 -17.34 9.88
C PHE A 172 -4.39 -17.41 9.87
N TRP A 173 -3.76 -16.60 9.04
CA TRP A 173 -2.32 -16.34 9.11
C TRP A 173 -2.03 -15.13 9.98
N TYR A 174 -1.01 -15.25 10.80
CA TYR A 174 -0.59 -14.21 11.74
C TYR A 174 0.89 -13.91 11.57
N LYS A 175 1.25 -12.62 11.60
CA LYS A 175 2.63 -12.18 11.72
C LYS A 175 2.70 -11.02 12.71
N ALA A 176 3.67 -11.08 13.61
CA ALA A 176 4.05 -9.96 14.47
C ALA A 176 5.33 -9.30 13.95
N ALA A 177 5.55 -8.01 14.23
CA ALA A 177 6.84 -7.39 13.98
C ALA A 177 7.98 -8.10 14.75
N SER A 178 9.18 -8.09 14.16
CA SER A 178 10.36 -8.70 14.76
C SER A 178 10.75 -7.98 16.04
N GLU A 179 11.01 -8.74 17.12
CA GLU A 179 11.55 -8.23 18.40
C GLU A 179 10.66 -7.29 19.23
N SER A 180 9.49 -6.89 18.73
CA SER A 180 8.43 -6.23 19.51
C SER A 180 7.14 -7.01 19.42
N SER A 181 6.73 -7.63 20.53
CA SER A 181 5.47 -8.36 20.54
C SER A 181 4.30 -7.38 20.65
N ALA A 182 3.36 -7.55 19.72
CA ALA A 182 2.07 -6.90 19.77
C ALA A 182 1.34 -7.23 21.07
N ALA A 183 0.58 -6.27 21.60
CA ALA A 183 -0.27 -6.48 22.76
C ALA A 183 -1.70 -6.03 22.46
N GLY A 184 -2.69 -6.85 22.80
CA GLY A 184 -4.12 -6.61 22.54
C GLY A 184 -4.80 -7.77 21.82
N THR A 185 -6.05 -7.53 21.42
CA THR A 185 -6.94 -8.51 20.79
C THR A 185 -6.66 -8.67 19.29
N ILE A 186 -6.38 -9.89 18.85
CA ILE A 186 -6.19 -10.23 17.44
C ILE A 186 -7.56 -10.48 16.78
N LEU A 187 -8.35 -11.38 17.37
CA LEU A 187 -9.66 -11.78 16.86
C LEU A 187 -10.58 -12.08 18.05
N ALA A 188 -11.77 -11.48 18.09
CA ALA A 188 -12.74 -11.74 19.13
C ALA A 188 -14.18 -11.65 18.62
N ASN A 189 -15.09 -12.38 19.25
CA ASN A 189 -16.54 -12.15 19.10
C ASN A 189 -17.20 -11.67 20.40
N SER A 190 -16.40 -11.27 21.38
CA SER A 190 -16.86 -10.83 22.70
C SER A 190 -15.93 -9.79 23.32
N SER A 191 -16.44 -9.06 24.31
CA SER A 191 -15.68 -8.16 25.18
C SER A 191 -15.66 -8.65 26.64
N GLU A 192 -14.97 -7.91 27.51
CA GLU A 192 -14.95 -8.19 28.96
C GLU A 192 -16.35 -8.15 29.61
N SER A 193 -17.31 -7.49 28.97
CA SER A 193 -18.67 -7.37 29.48
C SER A 193 -19.57 -8.57 29.16
N ASP A 194 -19.15 -9.38 28.18
CA ASP A 194 -19.90 -10.54 27.73
C ASP A 194 -19.81 -11.72 28.70
N THR A 195 -20.82 -12.59 28.62
CA THR A 195 -20.88 -13.82 29.41
C THR A 195 -20.61 -15.08 28.58
N ALA A 196 -20.48 -14.92 27.27
CA ALA A 196 -20.14 -15.95 26.31
C ALA A 196 -19.25 -15.35 25.22
N GLY A 197 -18.31 -16.12 24.67
CA GLY A 197 -17.45 -15.63 23.60
C GLY A 197 -16.07 -16.28 23.53
N VAL A 198 -15.32 -15.85 22.52
CA VAL A 198 -13.94 -16.26 22.23
C VAL A 198 -13.09 -15.02 21.96
N VAL A 199 -11.88 -15.04 22.50
CA VAL A 199 -10.84 -14.03 22.28
C VAL A 199 -9.53 -14.74 21.98
N ILE A 200 -8.89 -14.35 20.88
CA ILE A 200 -7.49 -14.64 20.58
C ILE A 200 -6.72 -13.34 20.71
N ASP A 201 -5.71 -13.31 21.57
CA ASP A 201 -4.98 -12.10 21.94
C ASP A 201 -3.47 -12.35 22.01
N ALA A 202 -2.68 -11.28 21.92
CA ALA A 202 -1.25 -11.30 22.20
C ALA A 202 -0.94 -10.38 23.40
N ASP A 203 0.07 -10.71 24.22
CA ASP A 203 0.37 -9.97 25.46
C ASP A 203 1.73 -9.25 25.48
N GLY A 204 2.37 -9.05 24.32
CA GLY A 204 3.62 -8.30 24.29
C GLY A 204 4.83 -8.97 24.94
N GLN A 205 4.70 -10.16 25.56
CA GLN A 205 5.83 -10.83 26.26
C GLN A 205 5.85 -12.34 26.04
N ASN A 206 4.69 -12.99 26.06
CA ASN A 206 4.52 -14.43 26.05
C ASN A 206 3.81 -14.91 24.76
N GLY A 207 3.26 -13.98 23.98
CA GLY A 207 2.70 -14.23 22.64
C GLY A 207 1.22 -14.54 22.65
N LEU A 208 0.78 -15.33 21.68
CA LEU A 208 -0.63 -15.57 21.37
C LEU A 208 -1.28 -16.52 22.39
N GLY A 209 -2.46 -16.16 22.89
CA GLY A 209 -3.31 -16.97 23.75
C GLY A 209 -4.71 -17.13 23.19
N LEU A 210 -5.44 -18.14 23.69
CA LEU A 210 -6.84 -18.39 23.38
C LEU A 210 -7.64 -18.41 24.68
N THR A 211 -8.66 -17.56 24.75
CA THR A 211 -9.62 -17.51 25.86
C THR A 211 -11.02 -17.70 25.34
N ALA A 212 -11.83 -18.47 26.07
CA ALA A 212 -13.24 -18.65 25.78
C ALA A 212 -14.05 -18.61 27.08
N GLN A 213 -15.31 -18.20 26.97
CA GLN A 213 -16.23 -18.11 28.09
C GLN A 213 -17.58 -18.71 27.71
N ALA A 214 -18.11 -19.61 28.53
CA ALA A 214 -19.46 -20.14 28.37
C ALA A 214 -19.96 -20.71 29.72
N GLY A 215 -21.29 -20.72 29.90
CA GLY A 215 -21.92 -21.32 31.09
C GLY A 215 -21.45 -20.71 32.42
N GLY A 216 -21.02 -19.44 32.41
CA GLY A 216 -20.52 -18.72 33.58
C GLY A 216 -19.08 -19.05 33.99
N ASN A 217 -18.32 -19.77 33.16
CA ASN A 217 -16.91 -20.08 33.38
C ASN A 217 -16.06 -19.56 32.22
N THR A 218 -14.84 -19.13 32.52
CA THR A 218 -13.82 -18.76 31.55
C THR A 218 -12.71 -19.80 31.54
N VAL A 219 -12.25 -20.19 30.36
CA VAL A 219 -11.13 -21.11 30.13
C VAL A 219 -10.12 -20.43 29.22
N SER A 220 -8.84 -20.51 29.56
CA SER A 220 -7.73 -19.94 28.77
C SER A 220 -6.62 -20.96 28.59
N THR A 221 -5.97 -20.94 27.43
CA THR A 221 -4.76 -21.73 27.15
C THR A 221 -3.51 -21.12 27.81
N GLY A 222 -2.38 -21.83 27.71
CA GLY A 222 -1.07 -21.17 27.74
C GLY A 222 -0.88 -20.21 26.55
N ARG A 223 0.31 -19.62 26.45
CA ARG A 223 0.67 -18.70 25.37
C ARG A 223 1.82 -19.23 24.53
N THR A 224 1.80 -18.91 23.24
CA THR A 224 2.84 -19.30 22.27
C THR A 224 3.52 -18.06 21.69
N ALA A 225 4.84 -17.98 21.84
CA ALA A 225 5.63 -16.86 21.31
C ALA A 225 5.82 -16.98 19.79
N LEU A 226 5.46 -15.93 19.05
CA LEU A 226 5.44 -15.87 17.58
C LEU A 226 6.00 -14.53 17.04
N SER A 227 6.86 -13.86 17.82
CA SER A 227 7.47 -12.57 17.47
C SER A 227 8.81 -12.73 16.74
N ASP A 228 8.84 -13.59 15.73
CA ASP A 228 10.02 -13.89 14.90
C ASP A 228 10.01 -13.20 13.53
N GLY A 229 8.99 -12.38 13.24
CA GLY A 229 8.82 -11.67 11.98
C GLY A 229 8.30 -12.53 10.83
N LYS A 230 7.88 -13.79 11.09
CA LYS A 230 7.38 -14.72 10.07
C LYS A 230 5.87 -14.87 10.13
N TRP A 231 5.31 -15.30 9.01
CA TRP A 231 3.92 -15.74 8.91
C TRP A 231 3.75 -17.12 9.56
N HIS A 232 2.80 -17.22 10.49
CA HIS A 232 2.40 -18.45 11.16
C HIS A 232 0.95 -18.79 10.87
N ALA A 233 0.67 -20.06 10.60
CA ALA A 233 -0.71 -20.52 10.43
C ALA A 233 -1.30 -20.80 11.82
N VAL A 234 -2.33 -20.05 12.21
CA VAL A 234 -3.03 -20.19 13.49
C VAL A 234 -4.35 -20.90 13.26
N SER A 235 -4.67 -21.88 14.12
CA SER A 235 -6.00 -22.50 14.12
C SER A 235 -6.50 -22.75 15.53
N ALA A 236 -7.69 -22.25 15.86
CA ALA A 236 -8.38 -22.51 17.12
C ALA A 236 -9.59 -23.41 16.86
N VAL A 237 -9.49 -24.68 17.26
CA VAL A 237 -10.53 -25.70 17.09
C VAL A 237 -11.32 -25.82 18.38
N PHE A 238 -12.64 -25.72 18.30
CA PHE A 238 -13.57 -25.87 19.41
C PHE A 238 -14.43 -27.11 19.20
N ASP A 239 -14.02 -28.19 19.85
CA ASP A 239 -14.82 -29.40 20.03
C ASP A 239 -15.56 -29.27 21.37
N ARG A 240 -16.85 -28.93 21.30
CA ARG A 240 -17.67 -28.48 22.44
C ARG A 240 -17.98 -29.58 23.44
N ASP A 241 -17.89 -30.84 23.03
CA ASP A 241 -18.02 -31.99 23.91
C ASP A 241 -16.66 -32.61 24.32
N ALA A 242 -15.55 -32.04 23.86
CA ALA A 242 -14.19 -32.37 24.29
C ALA A 242 -13.29 -31.16 24.64
N LYS A 243 -12.53 -30.64 23.67
CA LYS A 243 -11.40 -29.72 23.89
C LYS A 243 -11.48 -28.47 23.00
N MET A 244 -11.05 -27.33 23.55
CA MET A 244 -10.55 -26.23 22.73
C MET A 244 -9.06 -26.42 22.52
N THR A 245 -8.59 -26.30 21.28
CA THR A 245 -7.21 -26.59 20.90
C THR A 245 -6.66 -25.49 20.02
N LEU A 246 -5.50 -24.93 20.40
CA LEU A 246 -4.74 -23.98 19.61
C LEU A 246 -3.64 -24.74 18.85
N TYR A 247 -3.63 -24.60 17.54
CA TYR A 247 -2.59 -25.10 16.65
C TYR A 247 -1.82 -23.93 16.05
N ILE A 248 -0.49 -24.10 15.97
CA ILE A 248 0.43 -23.20 15.31
C ILE A 248 1.20 -24.03 14.29
N ASP A 249 1.24 -23.57 13.04
CA ASP A 249 1.98 -24.20 11.95
C ASP A 249 1.62 -25.68 11.76
N GLY A 250 0.32 -25.98 11.91
CA GLY A 250 -0.25 -27.32 11.81
C GLY A 250 0.03 -28.24 13.01
N ALA A 251 0.82 -27.79 13.99
CA ALA A 251 1.13 -28.55 15.21
C ALA A 251 0.29 -28.06 16.40
N LYS A 252 -0.14 -28.98 17.26
CA LYS A 252 -0.84 -28.62 18.50
C LYS A 252 0.11 -27.86 19.43
N ALA A 253 -0.25 -26.63 19.78
CA ALA A 253 0.48 -25.79 20.73
C ALA A 253 -0.10 -25.94 22.15
N GLU A 254 -1.41 -25.75 22.28
CA GLU A 254 -2.11 -25.74 23.58
C GLU A 254 -3.49 -26.38 23.48
N GLU A 255 -4.02 -26.89 24.59
CA GLU A 255 -5.40 -27.41 24.67
C GLU A 255 -5.98 -27.27 26.08
N GLN A 256 -7.30 -27.11 26.16
CA GLN A 256 -8.03 -27.09 27.42
C GLN A 256 -9.32 -27.89 27.32
N ASP A 257 -9.74 -28.47 28.44
CA ASP A 257 -11.03 -29.15 28.53
C ASP A 257 -12.18 -28.15 28.51
N ILE A 258 -13.11 -28.36 27.58
CA ILE A 258 -14.36 -27.62 27.50
C ILE A 258 -15.57 -28.56 27.40
N SER A 259 -15.40 -29.86 27.65
CA SER A 259 -16.44 -30.88 27.51
C SER A 259 -17.72 -30.60 28.32
N ALA A 260 -17.60 -29.79 29.38
CA ALA A 260 -18.72 -29.31 30.18
C ALA A 260 -19.62 -28.31 29.44
N TRP A 261 -19.23 -27.83 28.26
CA TRP A 261 -19.91 -26.78 27.51
C TRP A 261 -20.73 -27.30 26.31
N ASN A 262 -20.90 -28.61 26.16
CA ASN A 262 -21.82 -29.20 25.20
C ASN A 262 -23.23 -28.59 25.35
N GLY A 263 -23.80 -28.07 24.26
CA GLY A 263 -25.09 -27.38 24.24
C GLY A 263 -25.09 -25.99 24.89
N SER A 264 -23.93 -25.38 25.13
CA SER A 264 -23.84 -23.95 25.48
C SER A 264 -23.42 -23.15 24.24
N THR A 265 -23.77 -21.86 24.18
CA THR A 265 -23.30 -20.96 23.12
C THR A 265 -21.96 -20.32 23.46
N LEU A 266 -21.17 -20.01 22.43
CA LEU A 266 -19.98 -19.15 22.47
C LEU A 266 -20.19 -17.85 21.67
N ASP A 267 -21.43 -17.44 21.48
CA ASP A 267 -21.79 -16.19 20.82
C ASP A 267 -21.73 -15.04 21.82
N GLY A 268 -20.86 -14.05 21.57
CA GLY A 268 -20.92 -12.78 22.29
C GLY A 268 -22.14 -11.96 21.91
N SER A 269 -22.52 -11.00 22.74
CA SER A 269 -23.78 -10.27 22.58
C SER A 269 -23.86 -9.42 21.31
N ALA A 270 -22.72 -9.08 20.71
CA ALA A 270 -22.62 -8.30 19.49
C ALA A 270 -22.90 -9.09 18.21
N LEU A 271 -22.89 -10.44 18.27
CA LEU A 271 -23.14 -11.33 17.12
C LEU A 271 -22.31 -10.99 15.87
N LYS A 272 -21.03 -10.69 16.09
CA LYS A 272 -20.04 -10.36 15.06
C LYS A 272 -18.66 -10.78 15.52
N PHE A 273 -17.72 -10.88 14.58
CA PHE A 273 -16.29 -10.95 14.90
C PHE A 273 -15.62 -9.60 14.68
N MET A 274 -14.55 -9.35 15.43
CA MET A 274 -13.70 -8.16 15.35
C MET A 274 -12.26 -8.60 15.19
N ILE A 275 -11.57 -8.03 14.21
CA ILE A 275 -10.13 -8.14 14.04
C ILE A 275 -9.49 -6.87 14.60
N GLY A 276 -8.49 -7.03 15.47
CA GLY A 276 -7.66 -5.94 16.00
C GLY A 276 -8.21 -5.21 17.24
N ALA A 277 -9.39 -5.59 17.72
CA ALA A 277 -10.00 -5.09 18.95
C ALA A 277 -11.03 -6.09 19.51
N ASP A 278 -11.46 -5.91 20.76
CA ASP A 278 -12.65 -6.59 21.28
C ASP A 278 -13.95 -5.97 20.73
N THR A 279 -15.12 -6.57 20.99
CA THR A 279 -16.40 -6.12 20.41
C THR A 279 -16.92 -4.78 20.92
N ASP A 280 -16.31 -4.18 21.94
CA ASP A 280 -16.60 -2.82 22.39
C ASP A 280 -15.64 -1.78 21.75
N GLY A 281 -14.69 -2.24 20.92
CA GLY A 281 -13.61 -1.42 20.35
C GLY A 281 -12.47 -1.18 21.34
N GLY A 282 -12.42 -1.92 22.45
CA GLY A 282 -11.37 -1.88 23.46
C GLY A 282 -10.27 -2.91 23.19
N ASN A 283 -9.25 -2.91 24.06
CA ASN A 283 -8.11 -3.84 24.01
C ASN A 283 -7.46 -3.91 22.62
N ALA A 284 -7.30 -2.76 21.97
CA ALA A 284 -6.82 -2.69 20.60
C ALA A 284 -5.41 -3.26 20.48
N ILE A 285 -5.16 -4.05 19.43
CA ILE A 285 -3.84 -4.59 19.12
C ILE A 285 -2.91 -3.46 18.65
N THR A 286 -1.71 -3.40 19.22
CA THR A 286 -0.76 -2.33 18.88
C THR A 286 -0.21 -2.43 17.45
N ASP A 287 0.01 -3.65 16.96
CA ASP A 287 0.61 -3.93 15.65
C ASP A 287 0.21 -5.35 15.22
N LEU A 288 -0.54 -5.50 14.12
CA LEU A 288 -1.05 -6.79 13.67
C LEU A 288 -0.95 -6.90 12.16
N TYR A 289 -0.33 -7.99 11.68
CA TYR A 289 -0.46 -8.47 10.31
C TYR A 289 -1.31 -9.74 10.33
N ILE A 290 -2.41 -9.74 9.58
CA ILE A 290 -3.32 -10.88 9.49
C ILE A 290 -3.76 -11.11 8.06
N ASP A 291 -3.94 -12.38 7.70
CA ASP A 291 -4.36 -12.79 6.37
C ASP A 291 -5.28 -14.01 6.44
N ASP A 292 -6.11 -14.18 5.40
CA ASP A 292 -6.78 -15.43 5.07
C ASP A 292 -7.72 -16.00 6.17
N LEU A 293 -8.47 -15.14 6.88
CA LEU A 293 -9.36 -15.53 7.99
C LEU A 293 -10.51 -16.44 7.52
N LYS A 294 -10.60 -17.63 8.08
CA LYS A 294 -11.65 -18.63 7.83
C LYS A 294 -12.35 -19.02 9.12
N ILE A 295 -13.67 -19.09 9.06
CA ILE A 295 -14.53 -19.59 10.12
C ILE A 295 -15.26 -20.82 9.58
N TYR A 296 -15.02 -21.98 10.17
CA TYR A 296 -15.70 -23.24 9.82
C TYR A 296 -16.74 -23.59 10.88
N GLY A 297 -17.91 -24.06 10.46
CA GLY A 297 -19.00 -24.54 11.32
C GLY A 297 -18.79 -25.97 11.85
N ASN A 298 -17.54 -26.43 11.93
CA ASN A 298 -17.18 -27.74 12.47
C ASN A 298 -15.79 -27.74 13.11
N ALA A 299 -15.52 -28.76 13.95
CA ALA A 299 -14.18 -29.05 14.45
C ALA A 299 -13.31 -29.69 13.35
N VAL A 300 -12.39 -28.91 12.76
CA VAL A 300 -11.45 -29.39 11.75
C VAL A 300 -10.43 -30.32 12.43
N SER A 301 -10.25 -31.51 11.87
CA SER A 301 -9.41 -32.54 12.50
C SER A 301 -7.93 -32.16 12.54
N ALA A 302 -7.20 -32.61 13.57
CA ALA A 302 -5.75 -32.39 13.71
C ALA A 302 -4.93 -32.82 12.46
N ASN A 303 -5.38 -33.88 11.78
CA ASN A 303 -4.74 -34.34 10.55
C ASN A 303 -4.91 -33.34 9.39
N GLU A 304 -6.08 -32.75 9.26
CA GLU A 304 -6.33 -31.72 8.26
C GLU A 304 -5.55 -30.44 8.60
N ILE A 305 -5.60 -30.00 9.87
CA ILE A 305 -4.82 -28.86 10.38
C ILE A 305 -3.32 -29.04 10.13
N SER A 306 -2.78 -30.25 10.28
CA SER A 306 -1.35 -30.50 10.01
C SER A 306 -0.92 -30.27 8.54
N THR A 307 -1.88 -30.06 7.63
CA THR A 307 -1.65 -29.82 6.20
C THR A 307 -2.01 -28.41 5.74
N THR A 308 -2.36 -27.52 6.67
CA THR A 308 -2.68 -26.10 6.37
C THR A 308 -1.42 -25.24 6.27
N TRP A 309 -0.29 -25.77 6.72
CA TRP A 309 1.00 -25.10 6.76
C TRP A 309 2.08 -25.96 6.08
N THR A 310 3.11 -25.31 5.55
CA THR A 310 4.28 -26.00 4.99
C THR A 310 5.55 -25.44 5.62
N PRO A 311 6.57 -26.28 5.85
CA PRO A 311 7.84 -25.83 6.42
C PRO A 311 8.77 -25.17 5.40
N TYR A 312 8.31 -24.93 4.18
CA TYR A 312 9.14 -24.38 3.11
C TYR A 312 9.22 -22.87 3.25
N GLU A 313 10.43 -22.34 3.17
CA GLU A 313 10.68 -20.90 3.17
C GLU A 313 10.94 -20.44 1.75
N ILE A 314 10.45 -19.25 1.44
CA ILE A 314 10.58 -18.67 0.11
C ILE A 314 11.01 -17.23 0.25
N THR A 315 12.04 -16.89 -0.51
CA THR A 315 12.56 -15.54 -0.59
C THR A 315 12.57 -15.13 -2.05
N ALA A 316 12.19 -13.88 -2.30
CA ALA A 316 12.22 -13.27 -3.61
C ALA A 316 13.12 -12.05 -3.56
N ASP A 317 14.09 -12.04 -4.46
CA ASP A 317 14.91 -10.88 -4.77
C ASP A 317 14.35 -10.19 -6.01
N GLN A 318 15.08 -9.19 -6.51
CA GLN A 318 14.71 -8.44 -7.70
C GLN A 318 14.57 -9.33 -8.96
N ASP A 319 15.44 -10.32 -9.15
CA ASP A 319 15.47 -11.16 -10.36
C ASP A 319 15.55 -12.66 -10.08
N SER A 320 15.30 -13.08 -8.83
CA SER A 320 15.39 -14.47 -8.42
C SER A 320 14.40 -14.86 -7.33
N ILE A 321 14.03 -16.14 -7.29
CA ILE A 321 13.26 -16.73 -6.21
C ILE A 321 14.02 -17.94 -5.68
N THR A 322 14.24 -17.98 -4.37
CA THR A 322 14.86 -19.12 -3.68
C THR A 322 13.82 -19.81 -2.82
N VAL A 323 13.65 -21.12 -3.06
CA VAL A 323 12.85 -22.00 -2.20
C VAL A 323 13.82 -22.81 -1.34
N SER A 324 13.66 -22.76 -0.03
CA SER A 324 14.44 -23.54 0.93
C SER A 324 13.54 -24.42 1.79
N TRP A 325 14.12 -25.47 2.36
CA TRP A 325 13.38 -26.46 3.13
C TRP A 325 14.22 -27.01 4.27
N PRO A 326 13.60 -27.34 5.42
CA PRO A 326 14.30 -28.09 6.43
C PRO A 326 14.70 -29.45 5.87
N LEU A 327 15.87 -29.92 6.30
CA LEU A 327 16.56 -31.14 5.86
C LEU A 327 15.59 -32.26 5.42
N PRO A 328 15.89 -32.99 4.33
CA PRO A 328 14.93 -33.88 3.72
C PRO A 328 14.50 -34.96 4.72
N THR A 329 13.18 -35.15 4.84
CA THR A 329 12.57 -36.10 5.78
C THR A 329 13.07 -37.54 5.56
N SER A 330 12.77 -38.47 6.46
CA SER A 330 13.21 -39.86 6.31
C SER A 330 12.63 -40.58 5.07
N SER A 331 11.52 -40.10 4.50
CA SER A 331 10.76 -40.80 3.45
C SER A 331 10.67 -40.05 2.11
N VAL A 332 10.67 -38.72 2.13
CA VAL A 332 10.56 -37.88 0.91
C VAL A 332 11.69 -36.86 0.81
N GLU A 333 12.00 -36.48 -0.42
CA GLU A 333 12.92 -35.38 -0.74
C GLU A 333 12.44 -34.58 -1.97
N PRO A 334 12.87 -33.32 -2.10
CA PRO A 334 12.64 -32.49 -3.27
C PRO A 334 13.14 -33.12 -4.57
N ALA A 335 12.32 -32.99 -5.61
CA ALA A 335 12.59 -33.49 -6.95
C ALA A 335 12.99 -32.37 -7.92
N TYR A 336 12.13 -31.34 -8.02
CA TYR A 336 12.29 -30.25 -8.96
C TYR A 336 11.36 -29.09 -8.61
N LEU A 337 11.66 -27.91 -9.18
CA LEU A 337 10.75 -26.76 -9.16
C LEU A 337 10.03 -26.62 -10.50
N LEU A 338 8.75 -26.22 -10.42
CA LEU A 338 8.01 -25.65 -11.53
C LEU A 338 7.92 -24.13 -11.37
N LEU A 339 8.02 -23.39 -12.47
CA LEU A 339 7.68 -21.98 -12.57
C LEU A 339 6.52 -21.85 -13.55
N ASN A 340 5.39 -21.32 -13.10
CA ASN A 340 4.14 -21.21 -13.86
C ASN A 340 3.70 -22.55 -14.50
N GLY A 341 3.94 -23.66 -13.79
CA GLY A 341 3.61 -25.02 -14.23
C GLY A 341 4.66 -25.68 -15.13
N GLU A 342 5.70 -24.96 -15.56
CA GLU A 342 6.80 -25.51 -16.36
C GLU A 342 8.00 -25.88 -15.50
N LYS A 343 8.60 -27.05 -15.72
CA LYS A 343 9.76 -27.50 -14.96
C LYS A 343 10.99 -26.65 -15.31
N VAL A 344 11.60 -26.03 -14.30
CA VAL A 344 12.74 -25.12 -14.49
C VAL A 344 14.06 -25.63 -13.90
N THR A 345 14.01 -26.45 -12.85
CA THR A 345 15.24 -26.95 -12.20
C THR A 345 15.03 -28.35 -11.63
N ASP A 346 16.02 -29.23 -11.80
CA ASP A 346 16.11 -30.50 -11.07
C ASP A 346 16.85 -30.24 -9.76
N ILE A 347 16.39 -30.84 -8.66
CA ILE A 347 17.01 -30.70 -7.33
C ILE A 347 17.79 -31.97 -7.03
N ALA A 348 19.04 -31.84 -6.57
CA ALA A 348 19.83 -33.01 -6.21
C ALA A 348 19.40 -33.53 -4.83
N SER A 349 19.43 -34.85 -4.67
CA SER A 349 19.18 -35.49 -3.37
C SER A 349 20.16 -34.94 -2.32
N GLY A 350 19.61 -34.45 -1.22
CA GLY A 350 20.37 -33.86 -0.11
C GLY A 350 20.52 -32.34 -0.15
N ASP A 351 20.13 -31.67 -1.25
CA ASP A 351 20.06 -30.21 -1.28
C ASP A 351 19.04 -29.69 -0.25
N THR A 352 19.21 -28.45 0.20
CA THR A 352 18.35 -27.77 1.19
C THR A 352 17.66 -26.53 0.64
N GLU A 353 18.02 -26.12 -0.57
CA GLU A 353 17.47 -24.97 -1.26
C GLU A 353 17.66 -25.11 -2.77
N SER A 354 16.88 -24.34 -3.54
CA SER A 354 17.08 -24.16 -4.97
C SER A 354 16.59 -22.79 -5.41
N THR A 355 17.37 -22.15 -6.28
CA THR A 355 17.09 -20.79 -6.78
C THR A 355 16.72 -20.82 -8.27
N ILE A 356 15.70 -20.04 -8.63
CA ILE A 356 15.30 -19.72 -9.99
C ILE A 356 15.78 -18.29 -10.26
N THR A 357 16.57 -18.07 -11.31
CA THR A 357 17.17 -16.76 -11.64
C THR A 357 16.71 -16.23 -12.98
N GLY A 358 16.88 -14.93 -13.22
CA GLY A 358 16.55 -14.29 -14.50
C GLY A 358 15.05 -13.98 -14.63
N LEU A 359 14.41 -13.73 -13.50
CA LEU A 359 13.01 -13.33 -13.39
C LEU A 359 12.89 -11.82 -13.61
N GLU A 360 11.70 -11.39 -14.03
CA GLU A 360 11.38 -9.98 -14.21
C GLU A 360 11.09 -9.35 -12.84
N PRO A 361 11.65 -8.16 -12.52
CA PRO A 361 11.34 -7.44 -11.28
C PRO A 361 9.86 -7.09 -11.15
N GLY A 362 9.36 -7.00 -9.91
CA GLY A 362 7.97 -6.64 -9.61
C GLY A 362 6.91 -7.57 -10.22
N THR A 363 7.27 -8.82 -10.54
CA THR A 363 6.41 -9.77 -11.25
C THR A 363 6.02 -10.93 -10.36
N THR A 364 4.73 -11.24 -10.31
CA THR A 364 4.21 -12.40 -9.58
C THR A 364 4.37 -13.69 -10.39
N TYR A 365 4.93 -14.71 -9.74
CA TYR A 365 5.11 -16.05 -10.28
C TYR A 365 4.40 -17.09 -9.42
N THR A 366 3.96 -18.18 -10.06
CA THR A 366 3.60 -19.41 -9.35
C THR A 366 4.79 -20.35 -9.33
N VAL A 367 5.33 -20.62 -8.15
CA VAL A 367 6.39 -21.61 -7.94
C VAL A 367 5.78 -22.88 -7.37
N THR A 368 6.21 -24.05 -7.82
CA THR A 368 5.78 -25.32 -7.22
C THR A 368 6.96 -26.21 -6.90
N LEU A 369 7.11 -26.55 -5.63
CA LEU A 369 8.06 -27.56 -5.17
C LEU A 369 7.41 -28.95 -5.28
N VAL A 370 8.01 -29.83 -6.08
CA VAL A 370 7.55 -31.22 -6.20
C VAL A 370 8.52 -32.15 -5.47
N ASN A 371 7.98 -33.07 -4.68
CA ASN A 371 8.73 -34.07 -3.93
C ASN A 371 8.56 -35.48 -4.53
N HIS A 372 9.52 -36.36 -4.24
CA HIS A 372 9.44 -37.79 -4.53
C HIS A 372 9.88 -38.66 -3.33
N GLU A 373 9.60 -39.95 -3.40
CA GLU A 373 10.12 -40.92 -2.41
C GLU A 373 11.63 -41.05 -2.50
N LYS A 374 12.32 -41.03 -1.35
CA LYS A 374 13.77 -41.30 -1.29
C LYS A 374 14.13 -42.70 -1.80
N SER A 375 13.25 -43.68 -1.58
CA SER A 375 13.46 -45.06 -2.04
C SER A 375 13.25 -45.24 -3.54
N ASN A 376 12.53 -44.33 -4.20
CA ASN A 376 12.21 -44.42 -5.61
C ASN A 376 11.87 -43.05 -6.21
N ALA A 377 12.84 -42.42 -6.87
CA ALA A 377 12.68 -41.10 -7.48
C ALA A 377 11.60 -40.99 -8.57
N ARG A 378 11.03 -42.12 -9.04
CA ARG A 378 9.90 -42.12 -9.99
C ARG A 378 8.54 -42.01 -9.30
N ASN A 379 8.49 -42.19 -7.98
CA ASN A 379 7.28 -42.06 -7.20
C ASN A 379 7.19 -40.61 -6.68
N LEU A 380 6.63 -39.72 -7.51
CA LEU A 380 6.25 -38.39 -7.06
C LEU A 380 5.20 -38.51 -5.96
N ARG A 381 5.30 -37.65 -4.95
CA ARG A 381 4.43 -37.72 -3.77
C ARG A 381 3.59 -36.47 -3.63
N ASP A 382 4.26 -35.32 -3.54
CA ASP A 382 3.67 -34.09 -3.01
C ASP A 382 4.05 -32.92 -3.92
N ALA A 383 3.16 -31.93 -4.03
CA ALA A 383 3.42 -30.70 -4.79
C ALA A 383 2.92 -29.49 -4.00
N TYR A 384 3.82 -28.59 -3.63
CA TYR A 384 3.53 -27.41 -2.84
C TYR A 384 3.64 -26.18 -3.71
N GLY A 385 2.50 -25.53 -3.95
CA GLY A 385 2.38 -24.34 -4.77
C GLY A 385 2.49 -23.08 -3.93
N PHE A 386 3.18 -22.08 -4.46
CA PHE A 386 3.40 -20.78 -3.86
C PHE A 386 3.22 -19.72 -4.92
N ARG A 387 2.66 -18.60 -4.52
CA ARG A 387 2.61 -17.38 -5.33
C ARG A 387 3.55 -16.39 -4.67
N VAL A 388 4.41 -15.76 -5.46
CA VAL A 388 5.53 -14.97 -4.96
C VAL A 388 5.80 -13.84 -5.93
N THR A 389 5.99 -12.61 -5.44
CA THR A 389 6.32 -11.46 -6.27
C THR A 389 7.79 -11.10 -6.10
N THR A 390 8.52 -10.94 -7.20
CA THR A 390 9.90 -10.43 -7.16
C THR A 390 9.92 -8.97 -6.75
N GLN A 391 11.00 -8.53 -6.11
CA GLN A 391 11.11 -7.13 -5.66
C GLN A 391 11.12 -6.17 -6.86
N ALA A 392 10.58 -4.96 -6.66
CA ALA A 392 10.62 -3.91 -7.66
C ALA A 392 12.06 -3.47 -7.97
N ASP A 393 12.31 -3.06 -9.22
CA ASP A 393 13.62 -2.50 -9.61
C ASP A 393 13.75 -1.06 -9.12
N LYS A 394 14.63 -0.85 -8.13
CA LYS A 394 14.87 0.45 -7.51
C LYS A 394 16.03 1.23 -8.11
N THR A 395 16.72 0.68 -9.12
CA THR A 395 17.99 1.21 -9.63
C THR A 395 17.90 2.69 -10.02
N ALA A 396 16.87 3.07 -10.79
CA ALA A 396 16.72 4.45 -11.28
C ALA A 396 16.44 5.46 -10.14
N LEU A 397 15.63 5.06 -9.16
CA LEU A 397 15.35 5.87 -7.98
C LEU A 397 16.60 6.03 -7.11
N GLU A 398 17.36 4.96 -6.91
CA GLU A 398 18.59 4.96 -6.14
C GLU A 398 19.65 5.87 -6.77
N GLU A 399 19.81 5.81 -8.10
CA GLU A 399 20.70 6.70 -8.84
C GLU A 399 20.30 8.17 -8.68
N LEU A 400 19.02 8.50 -8.83
CA LEU A 400 18.50 9.86 -8.68
C LEU A 400 18.69 10.39 -7.25
N TYR A 401 18.38 9.57 -6.23
CA TYR A 401 18.58 9.90 -4.83
C TYR A 401 20.05 10.15 -4.52
N ASN A 402 20.93 9.20 -4.86
CA ASN A 402 22.36 9.31 -4.56
C ASN A 402 23.03 10.49 -5.27
N ALA A 403 22.59 10.84 -6.47
CA ALA A 403 23.10 11.99 -7.20
C ALA A 403 22.72 13.34 -6.56
N ASN A 404 21.65 13.39 -5.76
CA ASN A 404 21.08 14.65 -5.27
C ASN A 404 21.03 14.81 -3.75
N LYS A 405 21.14 13.73 -2.96
CA LYS A 405 20.96 13.77 -1.49
C LYS A 405 21.79 14.82 -0.75
N ASP A 406 22.97 15.17 -1.28
CA ASP A 406 23.90 16.15 -0.71
C ASP A 406 23.85 17.53 -1.41
N LYS A 407 22.83 17.81 -2.23
CA LYS A 407 22.71 19.07 -2.98
C LYS A 407 22.55 20.26 -2.02
N ASP A 408 23.41 21.27 -2.18
CA ASP A 408 23.24 22.54 -1.48
C ASP A 408 22.05 23.32 -2.06
N VAL A 409 21.02 23.49 -1.23
CA VAL A 409 19.79 24.20 -1.58
C VAL A 409 19.68 25.60 -0.93
N SER A 410 20.75 26.11 -0.32
CA SER A 410 20.72 27.40 0.40
C SER A 410 20.41 28.61 -0.49
N GLY A 411 20.83 28.57 -1.77
CA GLY A 411 20.55 29.61 -2.77
C GLY A 411 19.17 29.54 -3.41
N TYR A 412 18.37 28.52 -3.08
CA TYR A 412 17.03 28.34 -3.62
C TYR A 412 15.97 28.94 -2.69
N THR A 413 14.76 29.18 -3.21
CA THR A 413 13.62 29.56 -2.39
C THR A 413 13.35 28.48 -1.36
N ASP A 414 13.06 28.87 -0.13
CA ASP A 414 12.70 28.01 0.99
C ASP A 414 11.51 27.11 0.61
N SER A 415 10.52 27.62 -0.13
CA SER A 415 9.39 26.80 -0.61
C SER A 415 9.83 25.68 -1.57
N SER A 416 10.66 25.97 -2.58
CA SER A 416 11.10 24.94 -3.53
C SER A 416 12.09 23.96 -2.90
N ALA A 417 12.96 24.45 -1.99
CA ALA A 417 13.87 23.63 -1.22
C ALA A 417 13.15 22.69 -0.24
N ALA A 418 12.03 23.13 0.36
CA ALA A 418 11.21 22.30 1.24
C ALA A 418 10.55 21.14 0.47
N ALA A 419 9.92 21.44 -0.67
CA ALA A 419 9.32 20.42 -1.54
C ALA A 419 10.34 19.36 -2.00
N TRP A 420 11.57 19.79 -2.33
CA TRP A 420 12.64 18.86 -2.67
C TRP A 420 13.08 17.98 -1.49
N LYS A 421 13.22 18.54 -0.28
CA LYS A 421 13.57 17.74 0.92
C LYS A 421 12.49 16.72 1.27
N GLU A 422 11.23 17.09 1.11
CA GLU A 422 10.09 16.18 1.31
C GLU A 422 10.14 15.02 0.31
N ALA A 423 10.29 15.33 -0.99
CA ALA A 423 10.40 14.31 -2.03
C ALA A 423 11.65 13.42 -1.87
N LEU A 424 12.77 13.97 -1.38
CA LEU A 424 13.98 13.21 -1.07
C LEU A 424 13.74 12.23 0.09
N SER A 425 13.05 12.66 1.13
CA SER A 425 12.68 11.79 2.26
C SER A 425 11.70 10.69 1.83
N ALA A 426 10.72 11.01 0.98
CA ALA A 426 9.79 10.01 0.43
C ALA A 426 10.54 8.97 -0.42
N ALA A 427 11.47 9.40 -1.27
CA ALA A 427 12.33 8.51 -2.04
C ALA A 427 13.18 7.59 -1.14
N GLU A 428 13.77 8.11 -0.07
CA GLU A 428 14.55 7.30 0.89
C GLU A 428 13.68 6.22 1.57
N ASN A 429 12.45 6.56 1.96
CA ASN A 429 11.53 5.60 2.57
C ASN A 429 11.22 4.45 1.60
N VAL A 430 10.90 4.76 0.34
CA VAL A 430 10.63 3.74 -0.69
C VAL A 430 11.88 2.91 -1.01
N LEU A 431 13.07 3.52 -1.00
CA LEU A 431 14.32 2.77 -1.19
C LEU A 431 14.56 1.75 -0.07
N ASN A 432 14.24 2.12 1.17
CA ASN A 432 14.42 1.27 2.34
C ASN A 432 13.31 0.22 2.56
N ASP A 433 12.18 0.33 1.87
CA ASP A 433 11.05 -0.59 1.99
C ASP A 433 11.19 -1.81 1.06
N PRO A 434 11.55 -3.01 1.53
CA PRO A 434 11.70 -4.20 0.68
C PRO A 434 10.39 -4.62 -0.01
N SER A 435 9.23 -4.17 0.48
CA SER A 435 7.92 -4.48 -0.07
C SER A 435 7.37 -3.43 -1.06
N ALA A 436 8.13 -2.35 -1.32
CA ALA A 436 7.72 -1.29 -2.24
C ALA A 436 7.36 -1.85 -3.62
N SER A 437 6.18 -1.48 -4.12
CA SER A 437 5.71 -1.90 -5.43
C SER A 437 6.44 -1.15 -6.56
N THR A 438 6.36 -1.68 -7.78
CA THR A 438 6.86 -0.99 -8.98
C THR A 438 6.23 0.40 -9.13
N GLU A 439 4.97 0.56 -8.74
CA GLU A 439 4.27 1.84 -8.77
C GLU A 439 4.79 2.81 -7.71
N ASP A 440 5.06 2.35 -6.48
CA ASP A 440 5.64 3.18 -5.42
C ASP A 440 7.02 3.72 -5.83
N VAL A 441 7.86 2.85 -6.39
CA VAL A 441 9.20 3.21 -6.89
C VAL A 441 9.09 4.26 -8.00
N GLN A 442 8.18 4.06 -8.96
CA GLN A 442 7.97 5.00 -10.06
C GLN A 442 7.43 6.35 -9.56
N ASN A 443 6.46 6.34 -8.64
CA ASN A 443 5.89 7.55 -8.06
C ASN A 443 6.95 8.34 -7.27
N ALA A 444 7.76 7.66 -6.45
CA ALA A 444 8.85 8.31 -5.72
C ALA A 444 9.90 8.91 -6.67
N PHE A 445 10.23 8.21 -7.76
CA PHE A 445 11.13 8.73 -8.80
C PHE A 445 10.56 10.01 -9.42
N ASP A 446 9.30 9.98 -9.84
CA ASP A 446 8.66 11.12 -10.50
C ASP A 446 8.51 12.32 -9.56
N GLN A 447 8.19 12.09 -8.29
CA GLN A 447 8.12 13.13 -7.26
C GLN A 447 9.49 13.78 -7.03
N LEU A 448 10.54 12.98 -6.82
CA LEU A 448 11.90 13.51 -6.61
C LEU A 448 12.41 14.25 -7.85
N ASN A 449 12.21 13.69 -9.04
CA ASN A 449 12.62 14.32 -10.29
C ASN A 449 11.86 15.63 -10.54
N THR A 450 10.55 15.66 -10.26
CA THR A 450 9.74 16.88 -10.38
C THR A 450 10.20 17.95 -9.40
N ALA A 451 10.41 17.59 -8.13
CA ALA A 451 10.86 18.54 -7.12
C ALA A 451 12.26 19.09 -7.42
N LEU A 452 13.17 18.25 -7.96
CA LEU A 452 14.50 18.66 -8.42
C LEU A 452 14.40 19.68 -9.56
N ASN A 453 13.55 19.44 -10.55
CA ASN A 453 13.31 20.37 -11.67
C ASN A 453 12.52 21.62 -11.26
N GLY A 454 11.80 21.56 -10.12
CA GLY A 454 11.01 22.65 -9.56
C GLY A 454 11.80 23.59 -8.62
N LEU A 455 13.07 23.31 -8.37
CA LEU A 455 13.95 24.17 -7.60
C LEU A 455 14.12 25.54 -8.27
N LYS A 456 13.87 26.62 -7.52
CA LYS A 456 13.98 28.01 -8.00
C LYS A 456 15.01 28.79 -7.21
N LEU A 457 15.93 29.49 -7.88
CA LEU A 457 16.88 30.37 -7.20
C LEU A 457 16.15 31.56 -6.56
N LYS A 458 16.69 32.05 -5.44
CA LYS A 458 16.26 33.33 -4.83
C LYS A 458 16.61 34.49 -5.75
N ALA A 459 15.75 35.52 -5.78
CA ALA A 459 16.10 36.79 -6.40
C ALA A 459 17.32 37.41 -5.69
N ASP A 460 18.20 38.06 -6.45
CA ASP A 460 19.32 38.81 -5.89
C ASP A 460 18.79 40.12 -5.30
N THR A 461 19.02 40.31 -3.99
CA THR A 461 18.55 41.46 -3.22
C THR A 461 19.68 42.32 -2.69
N GLU A 462 20.93 42.03 -3.05
CA GLU A 462 22.10 42.71 -2.49
C GLU A 462 22.07 44.23 -2.77
N GLU A 463 21.77 44.62 -4.01
CA GLU A 463 21.71 46.02 -4.43
C GLU A 463 20.57 46.78 -3.72
N LEU A 464 19.35 46.23 -3.76
CA LEU A 464 18.19 46.85 -3.10
C LEU A 464 18.44 47.00 -1.59
N THR A 465 19.04 45.98 -0.94
CA THR A 465 19.40 46.03 0.47
C THR A 465 20.40 47.14 0.77
N ALA A 466 21.42 47.32 -0.07
CA ALA A 466 22.40 48.39 0.08
C ALA A 466 21.76 49.78 -0.07
N LEU A 467 20.87 49.96 -1.05
CA LEU A 467 20.13 51.21 -1.26
C LEU A 467 19.19 51.53 -0.08
N VAL A 468 18.43 50.53 0.40
CA VAL A 468 17.55 50.64 1.57
C VAL A 468 18.34 51.11 2.79
N ASN A 469 19.50 50.51 3.06
CA ASN A 469 20.36 50.92 4.18
C ASN A 469 20.87 52.36 4.02
N THR A 470 21.25 52.75 2.80
CA THR A 470 21.75 54.11 2.54
C THR A 470 20.63 55.15 2.66
N ALA A 471 19.43 54.85 2.16
CA ALA A 471 18.25 55.71 2.30
C ALA A 471 17.84 55.88 3.77
N ARG A 472 17.91 54.83 4.58
CA ARG A 472 17.69 54.91 6.04
C ARG A 472 18.72 55.81 6.73
N GLU A 473 20.01 55.71 6.38
CA GLU A 473 21.05 56.59 6.94
C GLU A 473 20.79 58.04 6.55
N LEU A 474 20.42 58.30 5.30
CA LEU A 474 20.09 59.64 4.82
C LEU A 474 18.87 60.24 5.55
N LEU A 475 17.78 59.49 5.68
CA LEU A 475 16.57 59.92 6.39
C LEU A 475 16.79 60.15 7.90
N SER A 476 17.85 59.55 8.46
CA SER A 476 18.24 59.73 9.87
C SER A 476 19.26 60.85 10.07
N SER A 477 19.70 61.52 9.00
CA SER A 477 20.73 62.55 9.05
C SER A 477 20.13 63.95 9.17
N ASP A 478 20.81 64.86 9.88
CA ASP A 478 20.41 66.28 10.00
C ASP A 478 20.38 67.02 8.64
N THR A 479 20.95 66.44 7.59
CA THR A 479 20.89 67.03 6.25
C THR A 479 19.56 66.84 5.56
N ILE A 480 18.72 65.94 6.04
CA ILE A 480 17.37 65.79 5.51
C ILE A 480 16.54 67.07 5.74
N ASP A 481 16.85 67.85 6.79
CA ASP A 481 16.18 69.12 7.12
C ASP A 481 16.42 70.23 6.08
N GLN A 482 17.37 70.04 5.16
CA GLN A 482 17.63 70.98 4.05
C GLN A 482 16.73 70.72 2.84
N TYR A 483 15.93 69.66 2.83
CA TYR A 483 15.08 69.26 1.71
C TYR A 483 13.59 69.49 2.00
N THR A 484 12.78 69.62 0.95
CA THR A 484 11.34 69.83 1.06
C THR A 484 10.65 68.57 1.61
N GLU A 485 9.63 68.74 2.47
CA GLU A 485 8.90 67.61 3.05
C GLU A 485 8.26 66.70 1.98
N GLU A 486 7.85 67.26 0.83
CA GLU A 486 7.26 66.51 -0.28
C GLU A 486 8.27 65.56 -0.95
N SER A 487 9.50 66.04 -1.20
CA SER A 487 10.56 65.20 -1.78
C SER A 487 11.07 64.14 -0.79
N VAL A 488 11.13 64.48 0.51
CA VAL A 488 11.45 63.53 1.59
C VAL A 488 10.36 62.46 1.74
N GLN A 489 9.08 62.82 1.62
CA GLN A 489 7.98 61.86 1.68
C GLN A 489 8.04 60.87 0.52
N THR A 490 8.39 61.33 -0.69
CA THR A 490 8.59 60.46 -1.86
C THR A 490 9.69 59.42 -1.61
N LEU A 491 10.80 59.82 -0.97
CA LEU A 491 11.87 58.91 -0.55
C LEU A 491 11.39 57.90 0.52
N ARG A 492 10.60 58.34 1.51
CA ARG A 492 10.02 57.45 2.53
C ARG A 492 9.08 56.40 1.91
N ASP A 493 8.25 56.81 0.95
CA ASP A 493 7.31 55.91 0.28
C ASP A 493 8.05 54.87 -0.58
N ALA A 494 9.07 55.30 -1.34
CA ALA A 494 9.92 54.39 -2.11
C ALA A 494 10.71 53.42 -1.21
N LEU A 495 11.21 53.90 -0.06
CA LEU A 495 11.86 53.06 0.95
C LEU A 495 10.89 52.01 1.51
N ALA A 496 9.66 52.41 1.84
CA ALA A 496 8.66 51.49 2.38
C ALA A 496 8.30 50.37 1.39
N GLU A 497 8.17 50.67 0.09
CA GLU A 497 7.90 49.63 -0.91
C GLU A 497 9.11 48.72 -1.14
N ALA A 498 10.33 49.27 -1.15
CA ALA A 498 11.55 48.47 -1.21
C ALA A 498 11.68 47.51 -0.01
N GLU A 499 11.40 47.98 1.20
CA GLU A 499 11.40 47.16 2.42
C GLU A 499 10.35 46.04 2.37
N LYS A 500 9.17 46.34 1.81
CA LYS A 500 8.10 45.37 1.62
C LYS A 500 8.44 44.29 0.60
N LEU A 501 9.21 44.61 -0.44
CA LEU A 501 9.72 43.60 -1.39
C LEU A 501 10.82 42.74 -0.77
N LEU A 502 11.74 43.33 -0.01
CA LEU A 502 12.79 42.59 0.72
C LEU A 502 12.22 41.63 1.79
N ALA A 503 10.99 41.86 2.24
CA ALA A 503 10.30 40.97 3.18
C ALA A 503 9.61 39.78 2.51
N GLN A 504 9.54 39.74 1.17
CA GLN A 504 8.92 38.66 0.41
C GLN A 504 9.95 37.62 -0.02
N GLU A 505 9.51 36.38 -0.14
CA GLU A 505 10.27 35.34 -0.81
C GLU A 505 10.07 35.47 -2.32
N LEU A 506 11.06 36.02 -3.01
CA LEU A 506 11.03 36.21 -4.46
C LEU A 506 12.02 35.27 -5.14
N SER A 507 11.60 34.71 -6.26
CA SER A 507 12.44 33.87 -7.13
C SER A 507 13.15 34.69 -8.20
N GLU A 508 14.17 34.11 -8.84
CA GLU A 508 14.91 34.73 -9.96
C GLU A 508 13.99 35.23 -11.10
N ASP A 509 12.87 34.54 -11.37
CA ASP A 509 11.88 34.96 -12.37
C ASP A 509 11.23 36.32 -12.05
N GLN A 510 11.32 36.76 -10.79
CA GLN A 510 10.74 38.00 -10.27
C GLN A 510 11.80 39.10 -10.05
N GLN A 511 13.04 38.89 -10.52
CA GLN A 511 14.14 39.85 -10.34
C GLN A 511 13.78 41.27 -10.78
N SER A 512 12.96 41.42 -11.83
CA SER A 512 12.53 42.74 -12.32
C SER A 512 11.82 43.59 -11.27
N LEU A 513 11.12 42.97 -10.30
CA LEU A 513 10.46 43.71 -9.21
C LEU A 513 11.49 44.31 -8.24
N ILE A 514 12.57 43.58 -7.97
CA ILE A 514 13.68 44.06 -7.14
C ILE A 514 14.41 45.20 -7.87
N ASP A 515 14.69 45.02 -9.14
CA ASP A 515 15.40 46.02 -9.96
C ASP A 515 14.57 47.30 -10.11
N GLU A 516 13.25 47.19 -10.30
CA GLU A 516 12.34 48.34 -10.38
C GLU A 516 12.29 49.11 -9.06
N ALA A 517 12.22 48.40 -7.93
CA ALA A 517 12.23 49.03 -6.60
C ALA A 517 13.56 49.70 -6.29
N ALA A 518 14.68 49.08 -6.69
CA ALA A 518 16.02 49.67 -6.57
C ALA A 518 16.11 50.97 -7.38
N GLY A 519 15.64 50.96 -8.63
CA GLY A 519 15.58 52.13 -9.49
C GLY A 519 14.67 53.23 -8.95
N ALA A 520 13.50 52.88 -8.40
CA ALA A 520 12.57 53.83 -7.80
C ALA A 520 13.14 54.48 -6.54
N LEU A 521 13.76 53.69 -5.66
CA LEU A 521 14.41 54.18 -4.44
C LEU A 521 15.59 55.12 -4.76
N GLN A 522 16.41 54.74 -5.75
CA GLN A 522 17.51 55.58 -6.23
C GLN A 522 16.99 56.89 -6.84
N THR A 523 15.95 56.83 -7.67
CA THR A 523 15.33 58.02 -8.29
C THR A 523 14.73 58.96 -7.25
N ALA A 524 14.05 58.42 -6.23
CA ALA A 524 13.47 59.22 -5.14
C ALA A 524 14.55 59.92 -4.31
N ALA A 525 15.69 59.24 -4.09
CA ALA A 525 16.84 59.86 -3.43
C ALA A 525 17.51 60.95 -4.30
N ASP A 526 17.63 60.74 -5.61
CA ASP A 526 18.24 61.71 -6.52
C ASP A 526 17.37 62.95 -6.77
N SER A 527 16.06 62.83 -6.52
CA SER A 527 15.06 63.88 -6.74
C SER A 527 14.73 64.69 -5.48
N LEU A 528 15.56 64.58 -4.42
CA LEU A 528 15.43 65.42 -3.23
C LEU A 528 15.62 66.91 -3.58
N GLU A 529 14.67 67.76 -3.18
CA GLU A 529 14.63 69.18 -3.54
C GLU A 529 15.01 70.05 -2.33
N GLU A 530 16.03 70.90 -2.44
CA GLU A 530 16.47 71.77 -1.32
C GLU A 530 15.45 72.88 -1.01
N ILE A 531 15.32 73.25 0.27
CA ILE A 531 14.51 74.40 0.71
C ILE A 531 15.20 75.69 0.24
N ASP A 532 14.56 76.43 -0.68
CA ASP A 532 15.08 77.71 -1.18
C ASP A 532 15.11 78.78 -0.07
N ASN A 533 16.30 79.08 0.44
CA ASN A 533 16.57 80.20 1.34
C ASN A 533 16.91 81.44 0.51
N GLY A 534 15.89 82.11 -0.01
CA GLY A 534 16.02 83.29 -0.87
C GLY A 534 16.94 84.40 -0.31
N GLY A 535 17.95 84.77 -1.09
CA GLY A 535 18.75 85.98 -0.93
C GLY A 535 18.36 87.06 -1.96
N ASN A 536 17.84 88.19 -1.48
CA ASN A 536 17.49 89.40 -2.24
C ASN A 536 18.71 90.15 -2.81
N GLU A 537 18.57 90.68 -4.04
CA GLU A 537 18.82 92.08 -4.50
C GLU A 537 19.23 92.16 -6.00
N PRO A 538 19.07 93.30 -6.71
CA PRO A 538 17.93 94.22 -6.82
C PRO A 538 17.56 94.54 -8.30
N GLU A 539 16.39 95.14 -8.53
CA GLU A 539 15.92 95.63 -9.83
C GLU A 539 16.62 96.94 -10.30
N ASN A 540 16.78 97.11 -11.62
CA ASN A 540 16.91 98.42 -12.31
C ASN A 540 16.55 98.28 -13.82
N PRO A 541 16.25 99.37 -14.59
CA PRO A 541 15.02 99.49 -15.37
C PRO A 541 15.22 99.67 -16.89
N ASP A 542 14.13 99.43 -17.63
CA ASP A 542 13.65 100.02 -18.90
C ASP A 542 14.63 100.54 -19.99
N ASP A 543 14.51 100.01 -21.23
CA ASP A 543 13.92 100.73 -22.40
C ASP A 543 14.12 99.96 -23.74
N GLY A 544 13.01 99.70 -24.43
CA GLY A 544 12.86 99.92 -25.88
C GLY A 544 13.46 98.94 -26.89
N ASN A 545 12.61 98.12 -27.55
CA ASN A 545 12.14 98.36 -28.93
C ASN A 545 11.28 97.18 -29.48
N LYS A 546 10.10 97.48 -30.03
CA LYS A 546 9.21 96.64 -30.87
C LYS A 546 8.96 97.47 -32.16
N PRO A 547 8.76 96.97 -33.41
CA PRO A 547 7.78 95.91 -33.77
C PRO A 547 8.03 95.01 -35.01
N GLY A 548 7.22 93.95 -35.10
CA GLY A 548 6.82 93.32 -36.37
C GLY A 548 6.12 91.97 -36.21
N ASN A 549 4.77 91.95 -36.16
CA ASN A 549 3.89 90.81 -36.51
C ASN A 549 3.20 91.19 -37.85
N PRO A 550 2.64 90.29 -38.70
CA PRO A 550 1.38 89.58 -38.41
C PRO A 550 1.22 88.12 -38.95
N ASP A 551 0.43 87.33 -38.21
CA ASP A 551 -0.73 86.47 -38.59
C ASP A 551 -0.68 85.49 -39.79
N ASP A 552 -1.43 84.38 -39.88
CA ASP A 552 -2.71 83.91 -39.29
C ASP A 552 -2.80 82.36 -39.50
N GLY A 553 -3.36 81.54 -38.60
CA GLY A 553 -4.78 81.10 -38.59
C GLY A 553 -4.90 79.59 -39.00
N ASN A 554 -5.82 78.73 -38.58
CA ASN A 554 -7.04 78.78 -37.76
C ASN A 554 -7.49 77.31 -37.43
N ASN A 555 -8.37 77.12 -36.43
CA ASN A 555 -8.89 75.86 -35.87
C ASN A 555 -10.31 75.48 -36.43
N PRO A 556 -11.14 74.63 -35.77
CA PRO A 556 -11.35 73.16 -35.79
C PRO A 556 -12.65 72.69 -36.53
N GLU A 557 -12.94 71.37 -36.58
CA GLU A 557 -14.26 70.72 -36.26
C GLU A 557 -14.32 69.20 -36.57
N ASP A 558 -15.11 68.46 -35.78
CA ASP A 558 -15.59 67.04 -35.84
C ASP A 558 -17.15 67.11 -35.67
N PRO A 559 -18.03 66.07 -35.81
CA PRO A 559 -17.98 64.70 -36.36
C PRO A 559 -19.13 64.37 -37.38
N ASP A 560 -19.16 63.18 -38.00
CA ASP A 560 -20.39 62.34 -38.10
C ASP A 560 -20.18 60.90 -38.67
N ASN A 561 -21.13 60.06 -38.26
CA ASN A 561 -21.39 58.63 -38.43
C ASN A 561 -22.10 58.27 -39.77
N GLY A 562 -22.09 56.99 -40.20
CA GLY A 562 -22.89 56.55 -41.35
C GLY A 562 -22.76 55.07 -41.78
N ASN A 563 -23.89 54.36 -41.75
CA ASN A 563 -24.10 52.91 -41.77
C ASN A 563 -24.59 52.35 -43.16
N LYS A 564 -24.07 51.19 -43.62
CA LYS A 564 -24.61 50.09 -44.51
C LYS A 564 -25.43 50.44 -45.81
N PRO A 565 -25.94 49.49 -46.67
CA PRO A 565 -25.78 48.02 -46.79
C PRO A 565 -25.60 47.43 -48.22
N GLY A 566 -25.34 46.12 -48.30
CA GLY A 566 -25.72 45.28 -49.45
C GLY A 566 -25.12 43.86 -49.48
N ASN A 567 -25.96 42.84 -49.24
CA ASN A 567 -25.76 41.41 -49.60
C ASN A 567 -26.79 41.09 -50.73
N PRO A 568 -26.68 40.04 -51.59
CA PRO A 568 -26.92 38.65 -51.15
C PRO A 568 -26.19 37.50 -51.90
N ASP A 569 -26.09 36.36 -51.20
CA ASP A 569 -26.25 34.93 -51.60
C ASP A 569 -25.35 34.33 -52.72
N ASP A 570 -24.92 33.04 -52.69
CA ASP A 570 -25.48 31.86 -52.03
C ASP A 570 -24.45 30.71 -51.93
N SER A 571 -24.64 29.89 -50.88
CA SER A 571 -24.49 28.41 -50.74
C SER A 571 -23.21 27.67 -51.14
N THR A 572 -22.76 26.58 -50.49
CA THR A 572 -23.14 25.78 -49.30
C THR A 572 -21.97 24.81 -49.01
N SER A 573 -21.55 24.65 -47.75
CA SER A 573 -21.82 23.53 -46.82
C SER A 573 -21.06 22.21 -47.06
N GLY A 574 -20.46 21.69 -45.98
CA GLY A 574 -20.14 20.27 -45.82
C GLY A 574 -18.91 20.01 -44.95
N GLY A 575 -19.12 19.71 -43.67
CA GLY A 575 -18.06 19.45 -42.69
C GLY A 575 -17.67 17.99 -42.49
N SER A 576 -16.68 17.84 -41.59
CA SER A 576 -16.30 16.70 -40.74
C SER A 576 -15.44 15.56 -41.32
N GLY A 577 -14.33 15.28 -40.63
CA GLY A 577 -13.90 13.90 -40.32
C GLY A 577 -12.46 13.48 -40.64
N ASN A 578 -11.74 13.10 -39.57
CA ASN A 578 -10.70 12.06 -39.46
C ASN A 578 -9.19 12.31 -39.81
N LYS A 579 -8.36 12.07 -38.77
CA LYS A 579 -6.96 11.57 -38.73
C LYS A 579 -6.89 10.12 -39.31
N PRO A 580 -5.73 9.40 -39.41
CA PRO A 580 -4.29 9.74 -39.37
C PRO A 580 -3.46 9.14 -40.54
N ALA A 581 -2.15 9.47 -40.62
CA ALA A 581 -1.03 8.51 -40.64
C ALA A 581 0.26 9.14 -41.19
N ASP A 582 1.32 9.08 -40.38
CA ASP A 582 2.73 9.18 -40.79
C ASP A 582 3.22 7.82 -41.32
N PRO A 583 4.32 7.71 -42.09
CA PRO A 583 5.57 7.31 -41.42
C PRO A 583 6.87 7.86 -42.04
N GLY A 584 7.66 8.57 -41.22
CA GLY A 584 9.07 8.86 -41.46
C GLY A 584 10.01 7.86 -40.75
N GLN A 585 11.04 7.42 -41.47
CA GLN A 585 11.94 6.31 -41.14
C GLN A 585 12.96 6.58 -40.01
N ASN A 586 13.05 5.60 -39.11
CA ASN A 586 14.20 4.96 -38.43
C ASN A 586 15.64 5.42 -38.78
N THR A 587 16.48 5.78 -37.79
CA THR A 587 17.57 4.92 -37.24
C THR A 587 18.55 5.64 -36.29
N SER A 588 18.76 4.99 -35.13
CA SER A 588 20.02 4.78 -34.37
C SER A 588 20.85 5.95 -33.79
N GLY A 589 21.07 5.89 -32.46
CA GLY A 589 22.43 5.83 -31.91
C GLY A 589 22.82 6.82 -30.79
N ALA A 590 23.01 6.28 -29.58
CA ALA A 590 23.99 6.65 -28.56
C ALA A 590 23.79 7.90 -27.66
N ASN A 591 23.55 7.57 -26.37
CA ASN A 591 24.36 7.92 -25.19
C ASN A 591 24.59 9.40 -24.80
N GLN A 592 24.15 9.71 -23.57
CA GLN A 592 24.80 10.59 -22.57
C GLN A 592 25.01 12.07 -22.93
N ASN A 593 24.25 12.94 -22.27
CA ASN A 593 24.81 13.95 -21.38
C ASN A 593 23.70 14.77 -20.70
N VAL A 594 23.65 14.62 -19.37
CA VAL A 594 23.08 15.61 -18.45
C VAL A 594 23.81 16.94 -18.67
N PRO A 595 23.13 18.10 -18.77
CA PRO A 595 23.83 19.37 -18.86
C PRO A 595 24.42 19.71 -17.48
N GLN A 596 25.73 19.49 -17.37
CA GLN A 596 26.59 20.17 -16.41
C GLN A 596 26.67 21.65 -16.84
N THR A 597 25.93 22.55 -16.18
CA THR A 597 26.13 24.01 -16.34
C THR A 597 26.81 24.57 -15.11
N GLY A 598 28.08 24.20 -14.98
CA GLY A 598 29.08 24.97 -14.27
C GLY A 598 30.19 25.28 -15.25
N ASP A 599 30.00 26.31 -16.09
CA ASP A 599 31.07 27.25 -16.37
C ASP A 599 30.55 28.53 -17.01
N SER A 600 31.09 29.61 -16.47
CA SER A 600 30.83 30.99 -16.79
C SER A 600 31.29 31.33 -18.20
N SER A 601 30.42 31.95 -19.00
CA SER A 601 30.89 32.82 -20.08
C SER A 601 29.88 33.91 -20.42
N ALA A 602 30.14 35.08 -19.83
CA ALA A 602 29.99 36.39 -20.47
C ALA A 602 28.59 36.76 -21.00
N VAL A 603 27.74 37.28 -20.12
CA VAL A 603 26.67 38.21 -20.50
C VAL A 603 26.68 39.39 -19.52
N TRP A 604 27.46 40.41 -19.90
CA TRP A 604 27.45 41.81 -19.45
C TRP A 604 27.61 42.12 -17.96
N LEU A 605 28.88 42.18 -17.54
CA LEU A 605 29.38 43.12 -16.54
C LEU A 605 28.95 44.56 -16.92
N TRP A 606 27.85 45.03 -16.37
CA TRP A 606 27.75 46.43 -15.94
C TRP A 606 27.99 46.43 -14.44
N THR A 607 29.25 46.49 -14.03
CA THR A 607 29.59 47.15 -12.77
C THR A 607 29.29 48.64 -12.96
N ALA A 608 28.02 49.03 -12.84
CA ALA A 608 27.64 50.41 -12.65
C ALA A 608 27.58 50.65 -11.14
N LEU A 609 28.77 50.92 -10.60
CA LEU A 609 28.97 51.48 -9.27
C LEU A 609 28.30 52.86 -9.25
N VAL A 610 26.99 52.91 -8.99
CA VAL A 610 26.23 54.15 -8.71
C VAL A 610 25.71 54.08 -7.28
N LEU A 611 26.63 53.89 -6.34
CA LEU A 611 26.45 54.41 -4.97
C LEU A 611 26.77 55.92 -4.90
N THR A 612 27.05 56.56 -6.04
CA THR A 612 27.69 57.88 -6.06
C THR A 612 26.77 59.01 -5.66
N ALA A 613 25.45 58.94 -5.89
CA ALA A 613 24.56 60.06 -5.60
C ALA A 613 24.11 60.10 -4.13
N LEU A 614 23.58 58.98 -3.59
CA LEU A 614 23.23 58.86 -2.17
C LEU A 614 24.46 59.00 -1.26
N ALA A 615 25.59 58.40 -1.63
CA ALA A 615 26.84 58.63 -0.90
C ALA A 615 27.36 60.06 -1.11
N ALA A 616 27.17 60.71 -2.27
CA ALA A 616 27.54 62.12 -2.44
C ALA A 616 26.66 63.06 -1.62
N VAL A 617 25.37 62.79 -1.44
CA VAL A 617 24.49 63.54 -0.53
C VAL A 617 24.96 63.36 0.92
N LEU A 618 25.23 62.12 1.36
CA LEU A 618 25.79 61.82 2.69
C LEU A 618 27.22 62.36 2.91
N ILE A 619 28.06 62.42 1.86
CA ILE A 619 29.42 62.98 1.90
C ILE A 619 29.37 64.51 1.87
N ALA A 620 28.51 65.13 1.08
CA ALA A 620 28.25 66.57 1.10
C ALA A 620 27.71 67.01 2.46
N ALA A 621 26.84 66.19 3.07
CA ALA A 621 26.35 66.33 4.43
C ALA A 621 27.45 66.25 5.50
N LYS A 622 28.30 65.20 5.46
CA LYS A 622 29.43 65.04 6.39
C LYS A 622 30.47 66.16 6.22
N ASN A 623 30.71 66.64 5.00
CA ASN A 623 31.68 67.71 4.72
C ASN A 623 31.18 69.10 5.15
N LYS A 624 29.87 69.39 5.12
CA LYS A 624 29.29 70.65 5.64
C LYS A 624 29.45 70.77 7.16
N LYS A 625 29.31 69.67 7.92
CA LYS A 625 29.50 69.65 9.39
C LYS A 625 30.95 69.86 9.87
N THR A 626 31.95 69.59 9.02
CA THR A 626 33.37 69.86 9.32
C THR A 626 33.82 71.26 8.94
N ALA A 627 32.95 72.07 8.31
CA ALA A 627 33.27 73.40 7.80
C ALA A 627 32.64 74.56 8.61
N GLU A 628 31.95 74.27 9.73
CA GLU A 628 31.47 75.25 10.72
C GLU A 628 32.34 75.30 11.98
#